data_AF-A0A374ACI5-F1
#
_entry.id   AF-A0A374ACI5-F1
#
_cell.length_a   1.000
_cell.length_b   1.000
_cell.length_c   1.000
_cell.angle_alpha   90.00
_cell.angle_beta   90.00
_cell.angle_gamma   90.00
#
_symmetry.space_group_name_H-M   'P 1'
#
loop_
_entity.id
_entity.type
_entity.pdbx_description
1 polymer ?
#
loop_
_entity_poly.entity_id
_entity_poly.type
_entity_poly.pdbx_seq_one_letter_code
_entity_poly.pdbx_strand_id
1 'polypeptide(L)'
;MSAVGCVKSYEDYYTRSFVLSYGNMRGISVAMTDFGLGYSVDFVGESEWDVAMSGKKKDFYNQLCEKHNDVSYNRRVRVYFYDQGLNPRCFRDFVNLEVWSSADWDAEHPAGTSLNDLARFSSNTPWPYIQSGYTQKYHEQLNGEYYPVDKLISELTPDDMTLLPRGGFYFRFVTRPAQPGKHTLFVRLTADDGKVFEASCDVEFQ
;
A
#
# COMPACT_ATOMS: atom_id res chain seq x y z
N MET A 1 8.75 -24.55 -41.92
CA MET A 1 7.93 -23.67 -41.06
C MET A 1 8.09 -24.16 -39.64
N SER A 2 8.95 -23.51 -38.85
CA SER A 2 9.11 -23.82 -37.43
C SER A 2 7.93 -23.21 -36.67
N ALA A 3 7.30 -24.02 -35.82
CA ALA A 3 6.23 -23.58 -34.94
C ALA A 3 6.75 -22.46 -34.02
N VAL A 4 6.11 -21.30 -34.08
CA VAL A 4 6.29 -20.24 -33.08
C VAL A 4 5.75 -20.81 -31.77
N GLY A 5 6.65 -21.17 -30.86
CA GLY A 5 6.29 -21.69 -29.54
C GLY A 5 5.40 -20.68 -28.81
N CYS A 6 4.21 -21.11 -28.41
CA CYS A 6 3.30 -20.32 -27.59
C CYS A 6 4.00 -20.00 -26.25
N VAL A 7 4.33 -18.73 -26.01
CA VAL A 7 4.88 -18.27 -24.73
C VAL A 7 3.80 -18.48 -23.67
N LYS A 8 4.10 -19.24 -22.62
CA LYS A 8 3.17 -19.41 -21.49
C LYS A 8 2.93 -18.04 -20.84
N SER A 9 1.67 -17.63 -20.75
CA SER A 9 1.27 -16.35 -20.11
C SER A 9 1.09 -16.47 -18.59
N TYR A 10 1.21 -17.68 -18.04
CA TYR A 10 1.03 -17.98 -16.63
C TYR A 10 1.82 -19.21 -16.17
N GLU A 11 2.00 -19.30 -14.85
CA GLU A 11 2.42 -20.51 -14.14
C GLU A 11 1.49 -20.80 -12.96
N ASP A 12 1.29 -22.08 -12.65
CA ASP A 12 0.51 -22.49 -11.50
C ASP A 12 1.43 -22.90 -10.35
N TYR A 13 1.15 -22.40 -9.15
CA TYR A 13 1.89 -22.68 -7.93
C TYR A 13 0.95 -23.29 -6.89
N TYR A 14 1.41 -24.30 -6.15
CA TYR A 14 0.76 -24.67 -4.90
C TYR A 14 1.39 -23.85 -3.78
N THR A 15 0.59 -23.06 -3.06
CA THR A 15 1.08 -22.15 -2.03
C THR A 15 0.28 -22.29 -0.74
N ARG A 16 0.99 -22.13 0.39
CA ARG A 16 0.38 -22.05 1.73
C ARG A 16 -0.04 -20.62 2.09
N SER A 17 0.26 -19.64 1.24
CA SER A 17 0.08 -18.21 1.51
C SER A 17 -0.78 -17.56 0.43
N PHE A 18 -1.61 -16.60 0.82
CA PHE A 18 -2.42 -15.79 -0.07
C PHE A 18 -1.59 -14.69 -0.74
N VAL A 19 -0.72 -14.00 0.01
CA VAL A 19 0.20 -13.00 -0.53
C VAL A 19 1.30 -13.71 -1.31
N LEU A 20 1.36 -13.43 -2.61
CA LEU A 20 2.27 -14.14 -3.53
C LEU A 20 3.60 -13.41 -3.74
N SER A 21 3.66 -12.11 -3.44
CA SER A 21 4.88 -11.31 -3.53
C SER A 21 4.89 -10.20 -2.51
N TYR A 22 6.06 -9.93 -1.96
CA TYR A 22 6.36 -8.78 -1.12
C TYR A 22 7.37 -7.88 -1.81
N GLY A 23 7.01 -6.60 -1.99
CA GLY A 23 7.90 -5.57 -2.49
C GLY A 23 8.73 -4.95 -1.39
N ASN A 24 10.02 -4.78 -1.67
CA ASN A 24 10.92 -3.99 -0.85
C ASN A 24 10.54 -2.51 -0.90
N MET A 25 10.90 -1.81 0.16
CA MET A 25 10.71 -0.38 0.34
C MET A 25 11.92 0.21 1.06
N ARG A 26 12.57 1.17 0.41
CA ARG A 26 13.68 1.96 0.96
C ARG A 26 13.27 3.38 1.37
N GLY A 27 12.16 3.89 0.85
CA GLY A 27 11.65 5.24 1.11
C GLY A 27 10.24 5.44 0.57
N ILE A 28 9.73 6.66 0.71
CA ILE A 28 8.48 7.11 0.09
C ILE A 28 8.74 8.29 -0.84
N SER A 29 7.85 8.49 -1.80
CA SER A 29 7.68 9.75 -2.51
C SER A 29 6.24 10.21 -2.41
N VAL A 30 6.02 11.52 -2.45
CA VAL A 30 4.69 12.14 -2.45
C VAL A 30 4.56 12.98 -3.70
N ALA A 31 3.43 12.86 -4.41
CA ALA A 31 3.13 13.68 -5.56
C ALA A 31 1.63 13.93 -5.66
N MET A 32 1.24 15.07 -6.25
CA MET A 32 -0.15 15.29 -6.64
C MET A 32 -0.51 14.35 -7.79
N THR A 33 -1.70 13.76 -7.73
CA THR A 33 -2.23 12.89 -8.79
C THR A 33 -2.54 13.69 -10.05
N ASP A 34 -2.45 13.04 -11.22
CA ASP A 34 -2.65 13.66 -12.54
C ASP A 34 -4.03 14.32 -12.72
N PHE A 35 -5.03 13.94 -11.92
CA PHE A 35 -6.37 14.51 -11.94
C PHE A 35 -6.56 15.70 -10.98
N GLY A 36 -5.54 16.03 -10.17
CA GLY A 36 -5.58 17.14 -9.21
C GLY A 36 -6.57 16.95 -8.04
N LEU A 37 -7.03 15.71 -7.81
CA LEU A 37 -8.06 15.39 -6.80
C LEU A 37 -7.49 14.79 -5.51
N GLY A 38 -6.17 14.63 -5.43
CA GLY A 38 -5.48 14.03 -4.29
C GLY A 38 -4.00 13.82 -4.56
N TYR A 39 -3.35 13.08 -3.66
CA TYR A 39 -1.91 12.84 -3.64
C TYR A 39 -1.64 11.34 -3.60
N SER A 40 -0.66 10.88 -4.38
CA SER A 40 -0.08 9.54 -4.23
C SER A 40 1.05 9.59 -3.21
N VAL A 41 1.13 8.53 -2.40
CA VAL A 41 2.29 8.21 -1.58
C VAL A 41 2.82 6.89 -2.10
N ASP A 42 3.90 6.94 -2.87
CA ASP A 42 4.45 5.77 -3.55
C ASP A 42 5.59 5.17 -2.71
N PHE A 43 5.59 3.85 -2.57
CA PHE A 43 6.70 3.15 -1.91
C PHE A 43 7.84 2.92 -2.89
N VAL A 44 9.00 3.50 -2.59
CA VAL A 44 10.16 3.45 -3.46
C VAL A 44 10.96 2.19 -3.14
N GLY A 45 11.07 1.28 -4.11
CA GLY A 45 11.86 0.04 -4.01
C GLY A 45 11.89 -0.76 -5.31
N GLU A 46 13.01 -1.46 -5.54
CA GLU A 46 13.33 -2.10 -6.83
C GLU A 46 13.32 -3.64 -6.79
N SER A 47 13.21 -4.23 -5.60
CA SER A 47 13.26 -5.69 -5.43
C SER A 47 11.98 -6.24 -4.83
N GLU A 48 11.63 -7.47 -5.20
CA GLU A 48 10.53 -8.22 -4.62
C GLU A 48 11.03 -9.57 -4.10
N TRP A 49 10.24 -10.20 -3.23
CA TRP A 49 10.40 -11.58 -2.78
C TRP A 49 9.06 -12.29 -3.00
N ASP A 50 9.05 -13.33 -3.82
CA ASP A 50 7.82 -13.95 -4.28
C ASP A 50 7.80 -15.47 -4.13
N VAL A 51 6.61 -16.02 -4.39
CA VAL A 51 6.30 -17.45 -4.28
C VAL A 51 7.17 -18.33 -5.18
N ALA A 52 7.64 -17.81 -6.31
CA ALA A 52 8.42 -18.53 -7.32
C ALA A 52 9.93 -18.51 -7.05
N MET A 53 10.40 -17.67 -6.11
CA MET A 53 11.81 -17.58 -5.77
C MET A 53 12.36 -18.85 -5.10
N SER A 54 13.69 -18.95 -5.05
CA SER A 54 14.42 -20.05 -4.40
C SER A 54 15.53 -19.55 -3.46
N GLY A 55 16.04 -20.45 -2.62
CA GLY A 55 17.10 -20.18 -1.64
C GLY A 55 16.74 -19.08 -0.65
N LYS A 56 17.72 -18.27 -0.25
CA LYS A 56 17.56 -17.22 0.79
C LYS A 56 16.44 -16.21 0.50
N LYS A 57 16.16 -15.93 -0.77
CA LYS A 57 15.05 -15.04 -1.15
C LYS A 57 13.69 -15.67 -0.82
N LYS A 58 13.55 -16.98 -1.05
CA LYS A 58 12.37 -17.75 -0.67
C LYS A 58 12.21 -17.86 0.83
N ASP A 59 13.32 -18.05 1.56
CA ASP A 59 13.30 -18.10 3.02
C ASP A 59 12.76 -16.78 3.61
N PHE A 60 13.20 -15.64 3.07
CA PHE A 60 12.70 -14.34 3.51
C PHE A 60 11.22 -14.13 3.15
N TYR A 61 10.78 -14.51 1.94
CA TYR A 61 9.35 -14.55 1.60
C TYR A 61 8.54 -15.38 2.60
N ASN A 62 9.02 -16.57 2.97
CA ASN A 62 8.33 -17.43 3.92
C ASN A 62 8.26 -16.80 5.33
N GLN A 63 9.32 -16.11 5.77
CA GLN A 63 9.32 -15.39 7.06
C GLN A 63 8.28 -14.26 7.06
N LEU A 64 8.11 -13.55 5.95
CA LEU A 64 7.06 -12.53 5.81
C LEU A 64 5.67 -13.16 5.87
N CYS A 65 5.46 -14.29 5.18
CA CYS A 65 4.20 -15.03 5.29
C CYS A 65 3.91 -15.46 6.73
N GLU A 66 4.92 -15.94 7.46
CA GLU A 66 4.81 -16.32 8.88
C GLU A 66 4.50 -15.12 9.78
N LYS A 67 5.14 -13.96 9.55
CA LYS A 67 4.85 -12.70 10.26
C LYS A 67 3.36 -12.36 10.18
N HIS A 68 2.74 -12.53 9.02
CA HIS A 68 1.34 -12.22 8.77
C HIS A 68 0.37 -13.36 9.09
N ASN A 69 0.87 -14.48 9.65
CA ASN A 69 0.11 -15.74 9.80
C ASN A 69 -0.56 -16.20 8.48
N ASP A 70 0.01 -15.81 7.35
CA ASP A 70 -0.47 -16.15 6.02
C ASP A 70 0.14 -17.47 5.57
N VAL A 71 -0.24 -18.55 6.25
CA VAL A 71 0.47 -19.83 6.17
C VAL A 71 -0.42 -21.05 6.03
N SER A 72 -1.74 -20.85 5.90
CA SER A 72 -2.73 -21.93 5.84
C SER A 72 -3.66 -21.86 4.61
N TYR A 73 -3.34 -21.04 3.61
CA TYR A 73 -4.14 -20.84 2.40
C TYR A 73 -4.27 -22.10 1.54
N ASN A 74 -3.18 -22.87 1.46
CA ASN A 74 -3.05 -24.26 1.00
C ASN A 74 -3.81 -24.63 -0.29
N ARG A 75 -3.63 -23.83 -1.35
CA ARG A 75 -4.30 -24.07 -2.64
C ARG A 75 -3.42 -23.74 -3.84
N ARG A 76 -3.86 -24.24 -5.00
CA ARG A 76 -3.24 -23.93 -6.29
C ARG A 76 -3.68 -22.54 -6.75
N VAL A 77 -2.71 -21.68 -7.06
CA VAL A 77 -2.89 -20.34 -7.60
C VAL A 77 -2.28 -20.26 -8.98
N ARG A 78 -2.86 -19.42 -9.84
CA ARG A 78 -2.33 -19.12 -11.16
C ARG A 78 -1.74 -17.72 -11.16
N VAL A 79 -0.45 -17.61 -11.45
CA VAL A 79 0.28 -16.36 -11.55
C VAL A 79 0.45 -16.00 -13.01
N TYR A 80 -0.11 -14.86 -13.41
CA TYR A 80 0.01 -14.31 -14.77
C TYR A 80 1.21 -13.37 -14.87
N PHE A 81 2.06 -13.55 -15.88
CA PHE A 81 3.33 -12.81 -16.00
C PHE A 81 3.20 -11.36 -16.51
N TYR A 82 2.07 -11.02 -17.15
CA TYR A 82 1.93 -9.76 -17.87
C TYR A 82 0.87 -8.81 -17.30
N ASP A 83 0.01 -9.27 -16.38
CA ASP A 83 -1.19 -8.51 -16.05
C ASP A 83 -1.68 -8.80 -14.61
N GLN A 84 -0.97 -8.32 -13.59
CA GLN A 84 -1.42 -8.32 -12.18
C GLN A 84 -1.27 -9.61 -11.34
N GLY A 85 -0.53 -10.62 -11.82
CA GLY A 85 -0.53 -11.96 -11.21
C GLY A 85 -0.03 -12.06 -9.76
N LEU A 86 0.86 -11.17 -9.32
CA LEU A 86 1.46 -11.24 -7.98
C LEU A 86 0.90 -10.21 -7.00
N ASN A 87 0.31 -9.12 -7.50
CA ASN A 87 -0.22 -7.98 -6.75
C ASN A 87 0.56 -7.69 -5.45
N PRO A 88 1.85 -7.33 -5.57
CA PRO A 88 2.80 -7.35 -4.46
C PRO A 88 2.37 -6.44 -3.32
N ARG A 89 2.64 -6.87 -2.09
CA ARG A 89 2.39 -6.10 -0.86
C ARG A 89 3.66 -5.48 -0.35
N CYS A 90 3.58 -4.33 0.31
CA CYS A 90 4.73 -3.78 1.01
C CYS A 90 5.18 -4.78 2.09
N PHE A 91 6.48 -5.05 2.18
CA PHE A 91 7.02 -5.93 3.22
C PHE A 91 6.96 -5.31 4.63
N ARG A 92 6.72 -4.00 4.71
CA ARG A 92 6.59 -3.24 5.95
C ARG A 92 5.13 -3.00 6.26
N ASP A 93 4.83 -3.09 7.54
CA ASP A 93 3.54 -2.69 8.08
C ASP A 93 3.73 -1.37 8.82
N PHE A 94 2.73 -0.51 8.77
CA PHE A 94 2.79 0.83 9.37
C PHE A 94 1.84 0.94 10.54
N VAL A 95 2.31 1.64 11.57
CA VAL A 95 1.54 1.88 12.80
C VAL A 95 1.10 3.34 12.93
N ASN A 96 1.68 4.25 12.14
CA ASN A 96 1.31 5.66 12.12
C ASN A 96 1.50 6.30 10.75
N LEU A 97 0.60 7.22 10.42
CA LEU A 97 0.63 8.10 9.25
C LEU A 97 0.31 9.54 9.69
N GLU A 98 1.19 10.47 9.35
CA GLU A 98 1.05 11.89 9.64
C GLU A 98 1.12 12.71 8.36
N VAL A 99 0.22 13.68 8.23
CA VAL A 99 0.22 14.68 7.16
C VAL A 99 0.12 16.07 7.76
N TRP A 100 0.95 16.99 7.28
CA TRP A 100 0.91 18.40 7.68
C TRP A 100 1.40 19.33 6.56
N SER A 101 1.24 20.64 6.75
CA SER A 101 1.64 21.66 5.78
C SER A 101 2.64 22.66 6.36
N SER A 102 3.47 23.27 5.51
CA SER A 102 4.35 24.39 5.86
C SER A 102 3.63 25.73 6.05
N ALA A 103 2.36 25.83 5.66
CA ALA A 103 1.54 27.03 5.79
C ALA A 103 0.22 26.69 6.52
N ASP A 104 -0.40 27.72 7.11
CA ASP A 104 -1.69 27.59 7.77
C ASP A 104 -2.72 27.03 6.78
N TRP A 105 -3.42 25.97 7.17
CA TRP A 105 -4.52 25.44 6.38
C TRP A 105 -5.80 26.25 6.64
N ASP A 106 -6.08 26.51 7.91
CA ASP A 106 -7.12 27.41 8.40
C ASP A 106 -6.76 27.88 9.83
N ALA A 107 -7.69 28.55 10.51
CA ALA A 107 -7.46 29.08 11.86
C ALA A 107 -7.28 27.99 12.94
N GLU A 108 -7.84 26.79 12.73
CA GLU A 108 -7.74 25.65 13.65
C GLU A 108 -6.51 24.78 13.32
N HIS A 109 -5.95 24.92 12.13
CA HIS A 109 -4.81 24.17 11.62
C HIS A 109 -3.65 25.07 11.16
N PRO A 110 -2.90 25.70 12.09
CA PRO A 110 -1.70 26.47 11.78
C PRO A 110 -0.60 25.64 11.09
N ALA A 111 0.36 26.32 10.46
CA ALA A 111 1.53 25.71 9.86
C ALA A 111 2.23 24.73 10.81
N GLY A 112 2.51 23.53 10.33
CA GLY A 112 3.17 22.46 11.09
C GLY A 112 2.24 21.63 11.99
N THR A 113 0.96 21.98 12.13
CA THR A 113 0.00 21.11 12.85
C THR A 113 -0.51 19.99 11.96
N SER A 114 -0.99 18.91 12.60
CA SER A 114 -1.57 17.78 11.87
C SER A 114 -2.78 18.21 11.05
N LEU A 115 -2.92 17.59 9.88
CA LEU A 115 -4.09 17.68 9.00
C LEU A 115 -4.78 16.31 8.88
N ASN A 116 -4.52 15.39 9.81
CA ASN A 116 -4.98 14.00 9.71
C ASN A 116 -6.52 13.87 9.74
N ASP A 117 -7.20 14.81 10.40
CA ASP A 117 -8.66 14.94 10.45
C ASP A 117 -9.26 15.58 9.18
N LEU A 118 -8.42 16.23 8.37
CA LEU A 118 -8.80 16.79 7.08
C LEU A 118 -8.38 15.92 5.89
N ALA A 119 -7.46 14.97 6.09
CA ALA A 119 -6.94 14.09 5.06
C ALA A 119 -7.65 12.72 5.09
N ARG A 120 -8.23 12.34 3.95
CA ARG A 120 -8.87 11.04 3.74
C ARG A 120 -7.95 10.10 2.98
N PHE A 121 -7.57 9.00 3.63
CA PHE A 121 -6.77 7.91 3.10
C PHE A 121 -7.61 6.99 2.21
N SER A 122 -7.00 6.47 1.13
CA SER A 122 -7.62 5.51 0.22
C SER A 122 -6.62 4.44 -0.23
N SER A 123 -6.90 3.17 0.08
CA SER A 123 -6.11 2.00 -0.37
C SER A 123 -6.92 0.70 -0.30
N ASN A 124 -6.24 -0.45 -0.36
CA ASN A 124 -6.80 -1.75 -0.06
C ASN A 124 -5.83 -2.64 0.71
N THR A 125 -6.36 -3.54 1.54
CA THR A 125 -5.56 -4.53 2.27
C THR A 125 -6.23 -5.91 2.27
N PRO A 126 -5.47 -7.01 2.10
CA PRO A 126 -6.01 -8.37 2.29
C PRO A 126 -6.09 -8.79 3.77
N TRP A 127 -5.69 -7.92 4.70
CA TRP A 127 -5.51 -8.27 6.10
C TRP A 127 -6.74 -8.92 6.75
N PRO A 128 -7.98 -8.40 6.60
CA PRO A 128 -9.16 -9.05 7.16
C PRO A 128 -9.42 -10.44 6.58
N TYR A 129 -9.15 -10.64 5.28
CA TYR A 129 -9.29 -11.95 4.64
C TYR A 129 -8.32 -12.97 5.25
N ILE A 130 -7.06 -12.58 5.46
CA ILE A 130 -6.05 -13.44 6.09
C ILE A 130 -6.43 -13.74 7.56
N GLN A 131 -6.80 -12.72 8.33
CA GLN A 131 -7.20 -12.88 9.73
C GLN A 131 -8.43 -13.80 9.91
N SER A 132 -9.35 -13.79 8.94
CA SER A 132 -10.53 -14.68 8.94
C SER A 132 -10.22 -16.15 8.60
N GLY A 133 -8.95 -16.51 8.37
CA GLY A 133 -8.59 -17.82 7.84
C GLY A 133 -9.08 -18.02 6.40
N TYR A 134 -9.07 -16.95 5.59
CA TYR A 134 -9.44 -16.96 4.17
C TYR A 134 -10.91 -17.27 3.88
N THR A 135 -11.81 -16.84 4.77
CA THR A 135 -13.25 -17.10 4.66
C THR A 135 -14.08 -15.84 4.42
N GLN A 136 -13.65 -14.70 4.98
CA GLN A 136 -14.40 -13.46 4.92
C GLN A 136 -13.95 -12.61 3.73
N LYS A 137 -14.82 -12.48 2.72
CA LYS A 137 -14.60 -11.56 1.59
C LYS A 137 -15.40 -10.27 1.77
N TYR A 138 -14.85 -9.17 1.31
CA TYR A 138 -15.52 -7.88 1.22
C TYR A 138 -16.66 -7.92 0.19
N HIS A 139 -16.43 -8.58 -0.95
CA HIS A 139 -17.41 -8.73 -2.03
C HIS A 139 -17.21 -10.05 -2.77
N GLU A 140 -18.22 -10.56 -3.48
CA GLU A 140 -18.11 -11.83 -4.22
C GLU A 140 -17.41 -11.71 -5.58
N GLN A 141 -17.26 -10.49 -6.09
CA GLN A 141 -16.55 -10.22 -7.35
C GLN A 141 -15.03 -10.43 -7.20
N LEU A 142 -14.35 -10.44 -8.36
CA LEU A 142 -12.88 -10.45 -8.44
C LEU A 142 -12.27 -9.43 -7.47
N ASN A 143 -11.21 -9.84 -6.76
CA ASN A 143 -10.49 -9.06 -5.75
C ASN A 143 -11.27 -8.74 -4.47
N GLY A 144 -12.40 -9.41 -4.21
CA GLY A 144 -13.14 -9.28 -2.95
C GLY A 144 -12.36 -9.70 -1.69
N GLU A 145 -11.21 -10.33 -1.85
CA GLU A 145 -10.24 -10.62 -0.78
C GLU A 145 -9.46 -9.38 -0.32
N TYR A 146 -9.43 -8.30 -1.13
CA TYR A 146 -8.76 -7.04 -0.82
C TYR A 146 -9.78 -6.00 -0.37
N TYR A 147 -9.79 -5.71 0.92
CA TYR A 147 -10.74 -4.80 1.55
C TYR A 147 -10.36 -3.37 1.22
N PRO A 148 -11.29 -2.55 0.66
CA PRO A 148 -11.04 -1.14 0.49
C PRO A 148 -10.97 -0.46 1.86
N VAL A 149 -10.03 0.46 2.00
CA VAL A 149 -9.93 1.34 3.16
C VAL A 149 -10.10 2.76 2.65
N ASP A 150 -11.15 3.44 3.12
CA ASP A 150 -11.44 4.84 2.81
C ASP A 150 -11.90 5.57 4.09
N LYS A 151 -10.96 6.17 4.81
CA LYS A 151 -11.13 6.73 6.17
C LYS A 151 -10.37 8.05 6.32
N LEU A 152 -10.73 8.87 7.29
CA LEU A 152 -9.84 9.96 7.69
C LEU A 152 -8.55 9.37 8.27
N ILE A 153 -7.41 10.02 8.06
CA ILE A 153 -6.12 9.56 8.59
C ILE A 153 -6.18 9.51 10.13
N SER A 154 -6.93 10.42 10.76
CA SER A 154 -7.18 10.43 12.20
C SER A 154 -7.95 9.21 12.72
N GLU A 155 -8.61 8.44 11.84
CA GLU A 155 -9.40 7.25 12.17
C GLU A 155 -8.68 5.94 11.81
N LEU A 156 -7.48 6.02 11.22
CA LEU A 156 -6.74 4.83 10.81
C LEU A 156 -6.23 4.05 12.01
N THR A 157 -6.26 2.74 11.85
CA THR A 157 -5.61 1.78 12.75
C THR A 157 -4.45 1.08 12.03
N PRO A 158 -3.52 0.44 12.75
CA PRO A 158 -2.46 -0.37 12.11
C PRO A 158 -3.02 -1.49 11.20
N ASP A 159 -4.18 -2.06 11.52
CA ASP A 159 -4.83 -3.08 10.69
C ASP A 159 -5.23 -2.52 9.31
N ASP A 160 -5.63 -1.26 9.25
CA ASP A 160 -5.96 -0.56 8.00
C ASP A 160 -4.72 -0.34 7.10
N MET A 161 -3.52 -0.38 7.70
CA MET A 161 -2.24 -0.10 7.05
C MET A 161 -1.28 -1.31 7.00
N THR A 162 -1.78 -2.49 7.35
CA THR A 162 -1.05 -3.76 7.25
C THR A 162 -1.17 -4.30 5.82
N LEU A 163 -0.08 -4.81 5.24
CA LEU A 163 -0.05 -5.35 3.87
C LEU A 163 -0.58 -4.38 2.79
N LEU A 164 -0.21 -3.10 2.88
CA LEU A 164 -0.53 -2.12 1.85
C LEU A 164 0.01 -2.54 0.47
N PRO A 165 -0.62 -2.10 -0.64
CA PRO A 165 -0.11 -2.38 -1.97
C PRO A 165 1.33 -1.89 -2.12
N ARG A 166 2.17 -2.62 -2.87
CA ARG A 166 3.55 -2.17 -3.17
C ARG A 166 3.57 -0.78 -3.80
N GLY A 167 2.58 -0.46 -4.63
CA GLY A 167 2.46 0.86 -5.26
C GLY A 167 2.24 1.99 -4.26
N GLY A 168 1.92 1.70 -3.00
CA GLY A 168 1.60 2.69 -1.99
C GLY A 168 0.11 2.93 -1.86
N PHE A 169 -0.28 4.17 -1.60
CA PHE A 169 -1.67 4.56 -1.34
C PHE A 169 -1.94 5.99 -1.79
N TYR A 170 -3.21 6.39 -1.72
CA TYR A 170 -3.65 7.74 -2.03
C TYR A 170 -4.22 8.41 -0.78
N PHE A 171 -4.14 9.73 -0.73
CA PHE A 171 -4.97 10.51 0.17
C PHE A 171 -5.45 11.81 -0.51
N ARG A 172 -6.51 12.40 0.02
CA ARG A 172 -7.01 13.71 -0.42
C ARG A 172 -7.48 14.52 0.77
N PHE A 173 -7.40 15.85 0.67
CA PHE A 173 -8.03 16.69 1.68
C PHE A 173 -9.54 16.82 1.42
N VAL A 174 -10.33 16.82 2.50
CA VAL A 174 -11.78 17.02 2.45
C VAL A 174 -12.18 18.48 2.33
N THR A 175 -11.27 19.38 2.70
CA THR A 175 -11.39 20.84 2.55
C THR A 175 -10.24 21.37 1.68
N ARG A 176 -10.30 22.65 1.32
CA ARG A 176 -9.15 23.39 0.75
C ARG A 176 -8.58 24.32 1.81
N PRO A 177 -7.33 24.77 1.68
CA PRO A 177 -6.81 25.85 2.52
C PRO A 177 -7.71 27.08 2.45
N ALA A 178 -7.85 27.79 3.57
CA ALA A 178 -8.68 28.98 3.69
C ALA A 178 -8.15 30.16 2.87
N GLN A 179 -6.85 30.17 2.56
CA GLN A 179 -6.20 31.17 1.71
C GLN A 179 -5.46 30.47 0.56
N PRO A 180 -5.53 31.01 -0.67
CA PRO A 180 -4.69 30.54 -1.77
C PRO A 180 -3.21 30.75 -1.47
N GLY A 181 -2.35 29.94 -2.10
CA GLY A 181 -0.90 30.11 -2.02
C GLY A 181 -0.11 28.81 -2.06
N LYS A 182 1.18 28.96 -1.77
CA LYS A 182 2.15 27.86 -1.75
C LYS A 182 2.12 27.12 -0.43
N HIS A 183 2.03 25.81 -0.52
CA HIS A 183 2.19 24.88 0.58
C HIS A 183 3.25 23.85 0.22
N THR A 184 4.07 23.48 1.18
CA THR A 184 4.83 22.23 1.16
C THR A 184 4.03 21.25 2.02
N LEU A 185 3.54 20.18 1.42
CA LEU A 185 2.87 19.10 2.14
C LEU A 185 3.89 18.06 2.54
N PHE A 186 3.84 17.63 3.79
CA PHE A 186 4.71 16.61 4.34
C PHE A 186 3.89 15.38 4.69
N VAL A 187 4.47 14.21 4.45
CA VAL A 187 3.93 12.92 4.83
C VAL A 187 5.00 12.16 5.60
N ARG A 188 4.62 11.62 6.75
CA ARG A 188 5.47 10.72 7.53
C ARG A 188 4.76 9.40 7.80
N LEU A 189 5.48 8.30 7.59
CA LEU A 189 5.08 6.96 7.95
C LEU A 189 6.01 6.41 9.03
N THR A 190 5.44 5.77 10.05
CA THR A 190 6.20 5.02 11.05
C THR A 190 5.87 3.53 10.92
N ALA A 191 6.89 2.72 10.64
CA ALA A 191 6.76 1.28 10.55
C ALA A 191 6.67 0.61 11.93
N ASP A 192 6.17 -0.62 11.96
CA ASP A 192 6.07 -1.46 13.16
C ASP A 192 7.40 -1.75 13.86
N ASP A 193 8.52 -1.72 13.11
CA ASP A 193 9.89 -1.81 13.65
C ASP A 193 10.47 -0.46 14.11
N GLY A 194 9.66 0.61 14.13
CA GLY A 194 10.05 1.96 14.54
C GLY A 194 10.79 2.76 13.47
N LYS A 195 11.00 2.21 12.26
CA LYS A 195 11.62 2.97 11.17
C LYS A 195 10.67 4.04 10.63
N VAL A 196 11.20 5.25 10.48
CA VAL A 196 10.45 6.41 9.98
C VAL A 196 10.82 6.70 8.53
N PHE A 197 9.81 7.06 7.73
CA PHE A 197 9.94 7.51 6.35
C PHE A 197 9.22 8.82 6.18
N GLU A 198 9.86 9.79 5.53
CA GLU A 198 9.30 11.12 5.33
C GLU A 198 9.55 11.58 3.90
N ALA A 199 8.56 12.24 3.30
CA ALA A 199 8.68 12.91 2.02
C ALA A 199 7.74 14.11 1.97
N SER A 200 7.99 14.99 1.02
CA SER A 200 7.18 16.18 0.81
C SER A 200 6.98 16.48 -0.66
N CYS A 201 5.96 17.29 -0.95
CA CYS A 201 5.76 17.90 -2.26
C CYS A 201 5.29 19.35 -2.11
N ASP A 202 5.71 20.21 -3.03
CA ASP A 202 5.20 21.57 -3.13
C ASP A 202 3.93 21.58 -3.97
N VAL A 203 2.95 22.36 -3.53
CA VAL A 203 1.67 22.58 -4.21
C VAL A 203 1.26 24.04 -4.10
N GLU A 204 0.66 24.57 -5.16
CA GLU A 204 0.05 25.89 -5.18
C GLU A 204 -1.48 25.71 -5.22
N PHE A 205 -2.17 26.13 -4.17
CA PHE A 205 -3.62 26.12 -4.13
C PHE A 205 -4.19 27.41 -4.74
N GLN A 206 -5.16 27.26 -5.63
CA GLN A 206 -5.93 28.34 -6.24
C GLN A 206 -7.21 28.64 -5.47
#